data_AF-A0A8T4XRN5-F1
#
_entry.id   AF-A0A8T4XRN5-F1
#
_cell.length_a   1.000
_cell.length_b   1.000
_cell.length_c   1.000
_cell.angle_alpha   90.00
_cell.angle_beta   90.00
_cell.angle_gamma   90.00
#
_symmetry.space_group_name_H-M   'P 1'
#
loop_
_entity.id
_entity.type
_entity.pdbx_description
1 polymer ?
#
loop_
_entity_poly.entity_id
_entity_poly.type
_entity_poly.pdbx_seq_one_letter_code
_entity_poly.pdbx_strand_id
1 'polypeptide(L)'
;MQFFKTLRIARAALQCDVFINVPTLKTHHLAGVTVAMKNLYGLIPKEDKRLYHRIDRLEEAIVDLNMARPSDLIIVDGTFSTHHIPPFEKQRLDLALGGSDPVAVDTVAAKVMGVDPRTIRFLSWAEEKGIGTKDLGRISISGLSIGEAYRKDTVTILDLCRRKYPRVKIIDGQSCTGCFGRIGTALYGAFKEDVFKEDLYILMGPKAIPPKTGAYIILCGNCLAPTFYNGLKGTFIPGCPPDLKEFRRALESLAPSETKIP
;
A
#
# COMPACT_ATOMS: atom_id res chain seq x y z
N MET A 1 -1.57 -21.54 4.55
CA MET A 1 -0.17 -21.42 5.02
C MET A 1 -0.01 -20.09 5.76
N GLN A 2 0.52 -20.09 6.99
CA GLN A 2 0.88 -18.85 7.73
C GLN A 2 2.25 -18.32 7.26
N PHE A 3 2.47 -17.00 7.29
CA PHE A 3 3.72 -16.39 6.83
C PHE A 3 4.82 -16.39 7.89
N PHE A 4 4.45 -16.29 9.16
CA PHE A 4 5.33 -16.34 10.32
C PHE A 4 5.01 -17.56 11.20
N LYS A 5 6.03 -18.11 11.84
CA LYS A 5 5.84 -19.24 12.77
C LYS A 5 5.09 -18.81 14.04
N THR A 6 5.43 -17.62 14.55
CA THR A 6 4.87 -17.07 15.79
C THR A 6 4.69 -15.56 15.66
N LEU A 7 3.64 -15.04 16.29
CA LEU A 7 3.34 -13.62 16.45
C LEU A 7 3.00 -13.34 17.90
N ARG A 8 3.37 -12.17 18.43
CA ARG A 8 2.96 -11.71 19.75
C ARG A 8 1.77 -10.77 19.62
N ILE A 9 0.68 -11.08 20.31
CA ILE A 9 -0.56 -10.30 20.30
C ILE A 9 -0.94 -10.00 21.75
N ALA A 10 -1.54 -8.84 21.98
CA ALA A 10 -2.12 -8.49 23.28
C ALA A 10 -3.07 -9.60 23.76
N ARG A 11 -2.77 -10.18 24.93
CA ARG A 11 -3.54 -11.28 25.53
C ARG A 11 -5.03 -10.94 25.66
N ALA A 12 -5.35 -9.70 26.03
CA ALA A 12 -6.74 -9.24 26.15
C ALA A 12 -7.54 -9.35 24.85
N ALA A 13 -6.92 -9.07 23.69
CA ALA A 13 -7.58 -9.23 22.40
C ALA A 13 -7.81 -10.71 22.03
N LEU A 14 -6.90 -11.60 22.44
CA LEU A 14 -7.04 -13.05 22.21
C LEU A 14 -8.08 -13.70 23.13
N GLN A 15 -8.23 -13.20 24.35
CA GLN A 15 -9.07 -13.81 25.38
C GLN A 15 -10.47 -13.20 25.50
N CYS A 16 -10.78 -12.15 24.72
CA CYS A 16 -12.10 -11.54 24.73
C CYS A 16 -13.12 -12.38 23.95
N ASP A 17 -14.35 -12.44 24.48
CA ASP A 17 -15.47 -13.15 23.84
C ASP A 17 -15.91 -12.46 22.55
N VAL A 18 -15.86 -11.12 22.53
CA VAL A 18 -16.22 -10.29 21.37
C VAL A 18 -15.17 -9.19 21.19
N PHE A 19 -14.58 -9.12 20.00
CA PHE A 19 -13.61 -8.11 19.60
C PHE A 19 -14.22 -7.13 18.61
N ILE A 20 -14.54 -5.94 19.10
CA ILE A 20 -15.02 -4.81 18.30
C ILE A 20 -13.82 -3.96 17.86
N ASN A 21 -13.60 -3.89 16.55
CA ASN A 21 -12.50 -3.18 15.94
C ASN A 21 -12.99 -1.81 15.41
N VAL A 22 -12.37 -0.73 15.88
CA VAL A 22 -12.79 0.64 15.54
C VAL A 22 -11.67 1.40 14.81
N PRO A 23 -11.37 1.07 13.54
CA PRO A 23 -10.34 1.76 12.77
C PRO A 23 -10.81 3.12 12.27
N THR A 24 -9.85 4.02 12.00
CA THR A 24 -10.08 5.26 11.26
C THR A 24 -9.85 5.05 9.77
N LEU A 25 -10.72 5.56 8.91
CA LEU A 25 -10.57 5.50 7.45
C LEU A 25 -9.35 6.32 7.01
N LYS A 26 -8.29 5.66 6.51
CA LYS A 26 -7.08 6.36 6.04
C LYS A 26 -6.33 5.57 4.99
N THR A 27 -5.60 6.28 4.14
CA THR A 27 -4.64 5.66 3.22
C THR A 27 -3.28 5.43 3.90
N HIS A 28 -2.44 4.57 3.33
CA HIS A 28 -1.11 4.27 3.85
C HIS A 28 -0.11 4.08 2.72
N HIS A 29 1.00 4.82 2.76
CA HIS A 29 2.00 4.77 1.68
C HIS A 29 2.51 3.34 1.40
N LEU A 30 2.76 2.50 2.42
CA LEU A 30 3.22 1.11 2.18
C LEU A 30 2.11 0.10 1.85
N ALA A 31 0.93 0.27 2.43
CA ALA A 31 -0.08 -0.78 2.47
C ALA A 31 -1.30 -0.44 1.60
N GLY A 32 -1.28 0.71 0.91
CA GLY A 32 -2.42 1.28 0.21
C GLY A 32 -3.40 1.95 1.18
N VAL A 33 -3.94 1.17 2.13
CA VAL A 33 -4.91 1.62 3.12
C VAL A 33 -4.52 1.21 4.53
N THR A 34 -5.06 1.91 5.54
CA THR A 34 -5.17 1.35 6.89
C THR A 34 -6.63 1.33 7.26
N VAL A 35 -7.26 0.16 7.17
CA VAL A 35 -8.59 -0.07 7.73
C VAL A 35 -8.53 -1.38 8.54
N ALA A 36 -9.65 -2.07 8.74
CA ALA A 36 -9.91 -3.09 9.75
C ALA A 36 -8.73 -4.04 9.96
N MET A 37 -8.21 -4.62 8.88
CA MET A 37 -7.14 -5.60 8.97
C MET A 37 -5.85 -5.03 9.55
N LYS A 38 -5.41 -3.89 9.02
CA LYS A 38 -4.17 -3.23 9.46
C LYS A 38 -4.30 -2.63 10.86
N ASN A 39 -5.51 -2.39 11.35
CA ASN A 39 -5.72 -1.87 12.71
C ASN A 39 -5.24 -2.85 13.80
N LEU A 40 -5.28 -4.17 13.52
CA LEU A 40 -4.76 -5.20 14.44
C LEU A 40 -3.25 -5.11 14.62
N TYR A 41 -2.54 -4.43 13.71
CA TYR A 41 -1.13 -4.09 13.90
C TYR A 41 -0.90 -3.18 15.13
N GLY A 42 -1.97 -2.59 15.67
CA GLY A 42 -2.00 -1.93 16.98
C GLY A 42 -1.70 -2.87 18.15
N LEU A 43 -2.11 -4.15 18.05
CA LEU A 43 -2.12 -5.14 19.12
C LEU A 43 -0.77 -5.83 19.38
N ILE A 44 0.24 -5.57 18.55
CA ILE A 44 1.56 -6.20 18.67
C ILE A 44 2.57 -5.28 19.40
N PRO A 45 3.63 -5.83 20.03
CA PRO A 45 4.69 -5.03 20.64
C PRO A 45 5.40 -4.09 19.65
N LYS A 46 5.92 -2.97 20.16
CA LYS A 46 6.58 -1.94 19.32
C LYS A 46 7.82 -2.49 18.59
N GLU A 47 8.52 -3.44 19.20
CA GLU A 47 9.69 -4.09 18.62
C GLU A 47 9.31 -4.92 17.40
N ASP A 48 8.17 -5.62 17.47
CA ASP A 48 7.63 -6.42 16.36
C ASP A 48 7.13 -5.50 15.23
N LYS A 49 6.49 -4.38 15.57
CA LYS A 49 6.14 -3.33 14.59
C LYS A 49 7.39 -2.90 13.81
N ARG A 50 8.47 -2.56 14.53
CA ARG A 50 9.74 -2.14 13.91
C ARG A 50 10.38 -3.26 13.10
N LEU A 51 10.31 -4.50 13.58
CA LEU A 51 10.87 -5.67 12.89
C LEU A 51 10.20 -5.86 11.54
N TYR A 52 8.87 -5.99 11.48
CA TYR A 52 8.19 -6.30 10.22
C TYR A 52 8.30 -5.14 9.21
N HIS A 53 8.41 -3.89 9.66
CA HIS A 53 8.77 -2.76 8.78
C HIS A 53 10.20 -2.90 8.25
N ARG A 54 11.18 -3.23 9.12
CA ARG A 54 12.60 -3.35 8.73
C ARG A 54 12.84 -4.43 7.69
N ILE A 55 12.11 -5.54 7.78
CA ILE A 55 12.24 -6.66 6.84
C ILE A 55 11.27 -6.58 5.66
N ASP A 56 10.52 -5.48 5.52
CA ASP A 56 9.51 -5.27 4.47
C ASP A 56 8.41 -6.36 4.41
N ARG A 57 8.07 -6.96 5.56
CA ARG A 57 7.04 -8.00 5.69
C ARG A 57 5.83 -7.56 6.52
N LEU A 58 5.53 -6.27 6.49
CA LEU A 58 4.40 -5.64 7.16
C LEU A 58 3.07 -6.28 6.74
N GLU A 59 2.87 -6.44 5.43
CA GLU A 59 1.61 -6.92 4.84
C GLU A 59 1.33 -8.38 5.23
N GLU A 60 2.36 -9.24 5.25
CA GLU A 60 2.23 -10.61 5.75
C GLU A 60 1.85 -10.67 7.22
N ALA A 61 2.40 -9.77 8.04
CA ALA A 61 2.07 -9.71 9.46
C ALA A 61 0.61 -9.26 9.65
N ILE A 62 0.11 -8.34 8.82
CA ILE A 62 -1.32 -7.95 8.83
C ILE A 62 -2.21 -9.17 8.59
N VAL A 63 -1.90 -9.99 7.57
CA VAL A 63 -2.68 -11.20 7.25
C VAL A 63 -2.66 -12.18 8.41
N ASP A 64 -1.49 -12.55 8.91
CA ASP A 64 -1.36 -13.54 9.99
C ASP A 64 -2.01 -13.05 11.30
N LEU A 65 -2.01 -11.74 11.58
CA LEU A 65 -2.74 -11.18 12.73
C LEU A 65 -4.26 -11.37 12.59
N ASN A 66 -4.80 -11.16 11.40
CA ASN A 66 -6.24 -11.36 11.15
C ASN A 66 -6.63 -12.84 11.12
N MET A 67 -5.70 -13.74 10.81
CA MET A 67 -5.91 -15.18 11.01
C MET A 67 -5.92 -15.56 12.49
N ALA A 68 -5.03 -14.97 13.28
CA ALA A 68 -4.88 -15.30 14.69
C ALA A 68 -6.03 -14.74 15.55
N ARG A 69 -6.53 -13.55 15.23
CA ARG A 69 -7.71 -12.97 15.87
C ARG A 69 -8.53 -12.15 14.86
N PRO A 70 -9.47 -12.76 14.12
CA PRO A 70 -10.43 -12.02 13.31
C PRO A 70 -11.21 -11.01 14.16
N SER A 71 -11.68 -9.91 13.57
CA SER A 71 -12.60 -8.99 14.25
C SER A 71 -14.02 -9.53 14.18
N ASP A 72 -14.76 -9.50 15.29
CA ASP A 72 -16.15 -9.99 15.31
C ASP A 72 -17.12 -8.93 14.78
N LEU A 73 -16.81 -7.66 15.06
CA LEU A 73 -17.52 -6.49 14.53
C LEU A 73 -16.51 -5.39 14.23
N ILE A 74 -16.71 -4.69 13.12
CA ILE A 74 -15.88 -3.58 12.69
C ILE A 74 -16.77 -2.35 12.53
N ILE A 75 -16.34 -1.23 13.10
CA ILE A 75 -16.99 0.08 12.96
C ILE A 75 -15.91 1.08 12.56
N VAL A 76 -15.89 1.46 11.29
CA VAL A 76 -14.90 2.40 10.75
C VAL A 76 -15.38 3.82 10.98
N ASP A 77 -14.57 4.63 11.67
CA ASP A 77 -14.74 6.08 11.72
C ASP A 77 -14.19 6.69 10.42
N GLY A 78 -15.10 7.19 9.59
CA GLY A 78 -14.81 7.91 8.36
C GLY A 78 -15.17 9.39 8.43
N THR A 79 -15.24 9.99 9.62
CA THR A 79 -15.48 11.44 9.77
C THR A 79 -14.44 12.23 8.98
N PHE A 80 -13.17 11.84 9.13
CA PHE A 80 -12.05 12.36 8.36
C PHE A 80 -11.24 11.21 7.74
N SER A 81 -10.76 11.43 6.52
CA SER A 81 -9.70 10.63 5.91
C SER A 81 -8.42 11.43 5.79
N THR A 82 -7.28 10.76 5.94
CA THR A 82 -5.96 11.36 5.90
C THR A 82 -4.99 10.51 5.09
N HIS A 83 -4.12 11.12 4.29
CA HIS A 83 -2.96 10.44 3.71
C HIS A 83 -1.80 10.35 4.71
N HIS A 84 -1.07 9.23 4.70
CA HIS A 84 -0.06 8.95 5.74
C HIS A 84 1.21 9.82 5.62
N ILE A 85 1.59 10.25 4.41
CA ILE A 85 2.81 11.05 4.19
C ILE A 85 2.63 12.08 3.07
N PRO A 86 2.79 13.39 3.34
CA PRO A 86 2.69 14.07 4.63
C PRO A 86 1.20 14.20 4.99
N PRO A 87 0.86 14.54 6.25
CA PRO A 87 -0.54 14.69 6.69
C PRO A 87 -1.21 15.96 6.14
N PHE A 88 -0.90 16.36 4.90
CA PHE A 88 -1.35 17.62 4.29
C PHE A 88 -2.82 17.58 3.87
N GLU A 89 -3.32 16.44 3.41
CA GLU A 89 -4.70 16.33 2.95
C GLU A 89 -5.52 15.57 4.01
N LYS A 90 -6.21 16.35 4.83
CA LYS A 90 -7.32 15.87 5.66
C LYS A 90 -8.60 16.20 4.92
N GLN A 91 -9.37 15.18 4.56
CA GLN A 91 -10.65 15.37 3.91
C GLN A 91 -11.75 14.92 4.87
N ARG A 92 -12.69 15.81 5.15
CA ARG A 92 -13.92 15.45 5.86
C ARG A 92 -14.79 14.64 4.91
N LEU A 93 -15.14 13.40 5.28
CA LEU A 93 -15.99 12.55 4.44
C LEU A 93 -17.39 12.38 5.05
N ASP A 94 -17.52 12.53 6.38
CA ASP A 94 -18.73 12.29 7.16
C ASP A 94 -19.35 10.90 6.86
N LEU A 95 -18.50 9.88 6.86
CA LEU A 95 -18.89 8.49 6.61
C LEU A 95 -18.68 7.62 7.85
N ALA A 96 -19.46 6.54 7.95
CA ALA A 96 -19.17 5.39 8.79
C ALA A 96 -19.32 4.13 7.94
N LEU A 97 -18.45 3.15 8.17
CA LEU A 97 -18.59 1.83 7.55
C LEU A 97 -18.71 0.79 8.66
N GLY A 98 -19.46 -0.27 8.42
CA GLY A 98 -19.64 -1.34 9.40
C GLY A 98 -19.72 -2.70 8.73
N GLY A 99 -19.24 -3.73 9.42
CA GLY A 99 -19.30 -5.11 8.93
C GLY A 99 -18.58 -6.09 9.86
N SER A 100 -18.69 -7.37 9.56
CA SER A 100 -17.99 -8.46 10.27
C SER A 100 -16.91 -9.15 9.43
N ASP A 101 -16.88 -8.94 8.12
CA ASP A 101 -15.81 -9.42 7.24
C ASP A 101 -14.75 -8.31 7.07
N PRO A 102 -13.53 -8.46 7.64
CA PRO A 102 -12.49 -7.44 7.55
C PRO A 102 -11.95 -7.23 6.14
N VAL A 103 -11.96 -8.26 5.28
CA VAL A 103 -11.51 -8.16 3.89
C VAL A 103 -12.55 -7.37 3.08
N ALA A 104 -13.84 -7.63 3.30
CA ALA A 104 -14.92 -6.91 2.64
C ALA A 104 -14.95 -5.43 3.06
N VAL A 105 -14.81 -5.15 4.36
CA VAL A 105 -14.76 -3.77 4.88
C VAL A 105 -13.58 -3.01 4.28
N ASP A 106 -12.37 -3.59 4.28
CA ASP A 106 -11.19 -2.94 3.70
C ASP A 106 -11.32 -2.76 2.18
N THR A 107 -12.00 -3.69 1.48
CA THR A 107 -12.28 -3.61 0.04
C THR A 107 -13.21 -2.45 -0.29
N VAL A 108 -14.33 -2.32 0.44
CA VAL A 108 -15.27 -1.20 0.27
C VAL A 108 -14.59 0.12 0.63
N ALA A 109 -13.86 0.16 1.75
CA ALA A 109 -13.13 1.33 2.19
C ALA A 109 -12.08 1.79 1.16
N ALA A 110 -11.34 0.86 0.57
CA ALA A 110 -10.38 1.16 -0.50
C ALA A 110 -11.09 1.79 -1.71
N LYS A 111 -12.23 1.24 -2.15
CA LYS A 111 -13.04 1.82 -3.25
C LYS A 111 -13.55 3.22 -2.93
N VAL A 112 -14.04 3.44 -1.71
CA VAL A 112 -14.49 4.77 -1.24
C VAL A 112 -13.36 5.80 -1.31
N MET A 113 -12.13 5.39 -1.00
CA MET A 113 -10.91 6.20 -1.10
C MET A 113 -10.19 6.13 -2.45
N GLY A 114 -10.86 5.64 -3.51
CA GLY A 114 -10.28 5.59 -4.86
C GLY A 114 -9.08 4.67 -5.05
N VAL A 115 -8.77 3.82 -4.07
CA VAL A 115 -7.73 2.79 -4.18
C VAL A 115 -8.35 1.54 -4.79
N ASP A 116 -7.74 1.00 -5.84
CA ASP A 116 -8.16 -0.28 -6.40
C ASP A 116 -7.83 -1.43 -5.42
N PRO A 117 -8.82 -2.13 -4.85
CA PRO A 117 -8.57 -3.19 -3.87
C PRO A 117 -7.71 -4.32 -4.42
N ARG A 118 -7.72 -4.55 -5.75
CA ARG A 118 -6.93 -5.59 -6.40
C ARG A 118 -5.42 -5.33 -6.31
N THR A 119 -5.03 -4.08 -6.09
CA THR A 119 -3.62 -3.70 -5.93
C THR A 119 -3.14 -3.94 -4.49
N ILE A 120 -4.04 -4.16 -3.53
CA ILE A 120 -3.70 -4.33 -2.11
C ILE A 120 -3.38 -5.81 -1.85
N ARG A 121 -2.09 -6.14 -1.74
CA ARG A 121 -1.61 -7.54 -1.67
C ARG A 121 -2.21 -8.30 -0.49
N PHE A 122 -2.26 -7.67 0.67
CA PHE A 122 -2.77 -8.34 1.87
C PHE A 122 -4.26 -8.71 1.77
N LEU A 123 -5.07 -8.01 0.95
CA LEU A 123 -6.47 -8.41 0.70
C LEU A 123 -6.55 -9.69 -0.13
N SER A 124 -5.72 -9.80 -1.17
CA SER A 124 -5.64 -11.02 -1.98
C SER A 124 -5.19 -12.22 -1.14
N TRP A 125 -4.13 -12.05 -0.33
CA TRP A 125 -3.68 -13.12 0.55
C TRP A 125 -4.70 -13.46 1.65
N ALA A 126 -5.43 -12.47 2.18
CA ALA A 126 -6.47 -12.71 3.16
C ALA A 126 -7.63 -13.53 2.59
N GLU A 127 -8.08 -13.20 1.37
CA GLU A 127 -9.09 -13.96 0.64
C GLU A 127 -8.61 -15.38 0.33
N GLU A 128 -7.38 -15.55 -0.17
CA GLU A 128 -6.77 -16.88 -0.42
C GLU A 128 -6.72 -17.75 0.85
N LYS A 129 -6.61 -17.14 2.02
CA LYS A 129 -6.61 -17.83 3.32
C LYS A 129 -8.00 -17.97 3.95
N GLY A 130 -9.06 -17.54 3.26
CA GLY A 130 -10.44 -17.69 3.71
C GLY A 130 -10.84 -16.76 4.86
N ILE A 131 -10.12 -15.65 5.07
CA ILE A 131 -10.45 -14.66 6.12
C ILE A 131 -11.74 -13.89 5.76
N GLY A 132 -11.98 -13.69 4.47
CA GLY A 132 -13.10 -12.91 3.96
C GLY A 132 -13.03 -12.81 2.44
N THR A 133 -13.80 -11.90 1.84
CA THR A 133 -13.78 -11.69 0.39
C THR A 133 -13.50 -10.25 -0.02
N LYS A 134 -12.71 -10.08 -1.08
CA LYS A 134 -12.52 -8.80 -1.77
C LYS A 134 -13.32 -8.71 -3.07
N ASP A 135 -14.12 -9.73 -3.38
CA ASP A 135 -15.02 -9.73 -4.53
C ASP A 135 -16.27 -8.90 -4.22
N LEU A 136 -16.37 -7.72 -4.83
CA LEU A 136 -17.52 -6.82 -4.69
C LEU A 136 -18.85 -7.49 -5.07
N GLY A 137 -18.86 -8.48 -5.98
CA GLY A 137 -20.08 -9.21 -6.34
C GLY A 137 -20.61 -10.10 -5.22
N ARG A 138 -19.78 -10.38 -4.21
CA ARG A 138 -20.10 -11.20 -3.03
C ARG A 138 -20.30 -10.37 -1.76
N ILE A 139 -20.19 -9.04 -1.86
CA ILE A 139 -20.35 -8.11 -0.74
C ILE A 139 -21.71 -7.44 -0.87
N SER A 140 -22.61 -7.71 0.08
CA SER A 140 -23.87 -6.97 0.19
C SER A 140 -23.64 -5.64 0.90
N ILE A 141 -24.08 -4.55 0.28
CA ILE A 141 -23.92 -3.19 0.80
C ILE A 141 -25.30 -2.66 1.19
N SER A 142 -25.39 -2.19 2.44
CA SER A 142 -26.58 -1.51 2.97
C SER A 142 -26.25 -0.05 3.25
N GLY A 143 -27.19 0.85 2.99
CA GLY A 143 -26.98 2.29 3.07
C GLY A 143 -26.45 2.88 1.76
N LEU A 144 -25.46 3.78 1.84
CA LEU A 144 -24.88 4.43 0.66
C LEU A 144 -24.21 3.40 -0.25
N SER A 145 -24.44 3.52 -1.54
CA SER A 145 -23.65 2.81 -2.54
C SER A 145 -22.19 3.30 -2.51
N ILE A 146 -21.27 2.47 -3.02
CA ILE A 146 -19.86 2.87 -3.19
C ILE A 146 -19.74 4.16 -4.00
N GLY A 147 -20.59 4.35 -5.02
CA GLY A 147 -20.58 5.55 -5.85
C GLY A 147 -20.96 6.82 -5.08
N GLU A 148 -21.97 6.75 -4.21
CA GLU A 148 -22.40 7.86 -3.35
C GLU A 148 -21.40 8.14 -2.22
N ALA A 149 -20.77 7.09 -1.70
CA ALA A 149 -19.72 7.21 -0.68
C ALA A 149 -18.36 7.60 -1.28
N TYR A 150 -18.15 7.46 -2.59
CA TYR A 150 -16.87 7.76 -3.24
C TYR A 150 -16.49 9.22 -3.08
N ARG A 151 -15.21 9.47 -2.80
CA ARG A 151 -14.65 10.82 -2.62
C ARG A 151 -13.46 10.96 -3.56
N LYS A 152 -13.64 11.76 -4.62
CA LYS A 152 -12.69 11.88 -5.75
C LYS A 152 -11.33 12.47 -5.37
N ASP A 153 -11.25 13.19 -4.26
CA ASP A 153 -10.07 13.96 -3.88
C ASP A 153 -9.06 13.17 -3.03
N THR A 154 -9.25 11.86 -2.86
CA THR A 154 -8.28 11.04 -2.13
C THR A 154 -7.05 10.78 -3.00
N VAL A 155 -5.90 11.26 -2.51
CA VAL A 155 -4.63 11.19 -3.22
C VAL A 155 -3.80 9.99 -2.75
N THR A 156 -3.16 9.30 -3.69
CA THR A 156 -2.23 8.20 -3.39
C THR A 156 -0.79 8.69 -3.29
N ILE A 157 0.12 7.86 -2.73
CA ILE A 157 1.54 8.24 -2.67
C ILE A 157 2.14 8.39 -4.07
N LEU A 158 1.64 7.65 -5.06
CA LEU A 158 2.07 7.81 -6.45
C LEU A 158 1.61 9.14 -7.03
N ASP A 159 0.40 9.58 -6.72
CA ASP A 159 -0.10 10.90 -7.13
C ASP A 159 0.74 12.02 -6.50
N LEU A 160 1.08 11.89 -5.21
CA LEU A 160 1.99 12.81 -4.54
C LEU A 160 3.38 12.83 -5.19
N CYS A 161 3.93 11.66 -5.53
CA CYS A 161 5.19 11.58 -6.28
C CYS A 161 5.08 12.23 -7.66
N ARG A 162 4.01 12.00 -8.42
CA ARG A 162 3.79 12.60 -9.74
C ARG A 162 3.74 14.14 -9.66
N ARG A 163 3.06 14.68 -8.64
CA ARG A 163 2.97 16.12 -8.40
C ARG A 163 4.32 16.71 -7.99
N LYS A 164 5.02 16.05 -7.06
CA LYS A 164 6.29 16.51 -6.49
C LYS A 164 7.48 16.41 -7.46
N TYR A 165 7.45 15.45 -8.38
CA TYR A 165 8.56 15.16 -9.29
C TYR A 165 8.09 15.13 -10.75
N PRO A 166 7.91 16.29 -11.42
CA PRO A 166 7.31 16.36 -12.76
C PRO A 166 8.13 15.62 -13.84
N ARG A 167 9.45 15.46 -13.64
CA ARG A 167 10.35 14.71 -14.52
C ARG A 167 10.40 13.20 -14.25
N VAL A 168 9.77 12.74 -13.17
CA VAL A 168 9.64 11.30 -12.87
C VAL A 168 8.32 10.80 -13.43
N LYS A 169 8.40 10.08 -14.54
CA LYS A 169 7.26 9.48 -15.24
C LYS A 169 7.03 8.07 -14.71
N ILE A 170 6.05 7.94 -13.82
CA ILE A 170 5.65 6.66 -13.26
C ILE A 170 4.71 5.93 -14.24
N ILE A 171 5.12 4.76 -14.73
CA ILE A 171 4.31 3.88 -15.58
C ILE A 171 3.87 2.67 -14.75
N ASP A 172 2.61 2.68 -14.34
CA ASP A 172 2.01 1.61 -13.54
C ASP A 172 1.17 0.67 -14.43
N GLY A 173 1.69 -0.54 -14.63
CA GLY A 173 1.03 -1.62 -15.36
C GLY A 173 0.44 -2.67 -14.43
N GLN A 174 -0.49 -2.27 -13.57
CA GLN A 174 -1.15 -3.13 -12.58
C GLN A 174 -0.21 -3.60 -11.45
N SER A 175 0.60 -2.70 -10.93
CA SER A 175 1.39 -2.98 -9.74
C SER A 175 0.52 -3.17 -8.50
N CYS A 176 1.08 -3.85 -7.53
CA CYS A 176 0.50 -3.99 -6.21
C CYS A 176 1.19 -3.07 -5.19
N THR A 177 0.65 -3.03 -3.97
CA THR A 177 1.12 -2.20 -2.84
C THR A 177 2.61 -2.33 -2.54
N GLY A 178 3.23 -3.47 -2.90
CA GLY A 178 4.68 -3.68 -2.75
C GLY A 178 5.53 -2.70 -3.55
N CYS A 179 5.27 -2.52 -4.85
CA CYS A 179 6.02 -1.56 -5.67
C CYS A 179 5.57 -0.11 -5.41
N PHE A 180 4.25 0.08 -5.31
CA PHE A 180 3.61 1.35 -4.97
C PHE A 180 4.22 1.99 -3.73
N GLY A 181 4.30 1.24 -2.63
CA GLY A 181 4.82 1.75 -1.37
C GLY A 181 6.32 1.95 -1.36
N ARG A 182 7.04 1.12 -2.12
CA ARG A 182 8.49 1.28 -2.26
C ARG A 182 8.83 2.60 -2.91
N ILE A 183 8.14 2.98 -3.98
CA ILE A 183 8.37 4.25 -4.66
C ILE A 183 8.10 5.42 -3.74
N GLY A 184 7.00 5.38 -2.97
CA GLY A 184 6.76 6.38 -1.93
C GLY A 184 7.92 6.54 -0.95
N THR A 185 8.48 5.42 -0.48
CA THR A 185 9.57 5.42 0.51
C THR A 185 10.92 5.83 -0.07
N ALA A 186 11.19 5.41 -1.31
CA ALA A 186 12.46 5.63 -1.99
C ALA A 186 12.55 7.02 -2.61
N LEU A 187 11.42 7.57 -3.07
CA LEU A 187 11.36 8.83 -3.80
C LEU A 187 10.86 9.96 -2.89
N TYR A 188 9.60 9.89 -2.45
CA TYR A 188 8.93 11.00 -1.76
C TYR A 188 9.63 11.42 -0.47
N GLY A 189 10.02 10.44 0.35
CA GLY A 189 10.66 10.68 1.65
C GLY A 189 12.17 10.93 1.60
N ALA A 190 12.82 10.78 0.44
CA ALA A 190 14.28 10.81 0.34
C ALA A 190 14.83 12.04 -0.40
N PHE A 191 14.05 12.64 -1.30
CA PHE A 191 14.53 13.70 -2.20
C PHE A 191 13.72 14.99 -2.08
N LYS A 192 14.39 16.14 -2.21
CA LYS A 192 13.76 17.47 -2.38
C LYS A 192 12.98 17.55 -3.71
N GLU A 193 12.22 18.61 -3.92
CA GLU A 193 11.57 18.88 -5.21
C GLU A 193 12.61 19.21 -6.30
N ASP A 194 12.27 18.93 -7.57
CA ASP A 194 13.05 19.27 -8.77
C ASP A 194 14.51 18.76 -8.89
N VAL A 195 14.79 17.61 -8.29
CA VAL A 195 16.17 17.07 -8.21
C VAL A 195 16.66 16.36 -9.46
N PHE A 196 15.74 15.87 -10.30
CA PHE A 196 16.06 15.16 -11.53
C PHE A 196 16.16 16.15 -12.68
N LYS A 197 17.25 16.12 -13.46
CA LYS A 197 17.45 17.06 -14.57
C LYS A 197 16.88 16.55 -15.90
N GLU A 198 16.88 15.24 -16.07
CA GLU A 198 16.35 14.55 -17.24
C GLU A 198 15.09 13.76 -16.89
N ASP A 199 14.34 13.38 -17.92
CA ASP A 199 13.15 12.55 -17.74
C ASP A 199 13.55 11.13 -17.31
N LEU A 200 13.03 10.73 -16.15
CA LEU A 200 13.22 9.41 -15.56
C LEU A 200 11.91 8.64 -15.63
N TYR A 201 11.94 7.46 -16.21
CA TYR A 201 10.80 6.55 -16.24
C TYR A 201 10.95 5.46 -15.18
N ILE A 202 9.96 5.36 -14.30
CA ILE A 202 9.89 4.30 -13.30
C ILE A 202 8.72 3.39 -13.67
N LEU A 203 9.03 2.16 -14.07
CA LEU A 203 8.05 1.16 -14.46
C LEU A 203 7.77 0.21 -13.30
N MET A 204 6.51 -0.13 -13.10
CA MET A 204 6.10 -1.14 -12.11
C MET A 204 4.86 -1.91 -12.56
N GLY A 205 4.74 -3.14 -12.05
CA GLY A 205 3.62 -4.02 -12.35
C GLY A 205 3.82 -4.83 -13.64
N PRO A 206 3.18 -6.01 -13.73
CA PRO A 206 3.48 -7.01 -14.76
C PRO A 206 3.08 -6.58 -16.19
N LYS A 207 2.25 -5.55 -16.35
CA LYS A 207 1.77 -5.06 -17.65
C LYS A 207 2.38 -3.71 -18.03
N ALA A 208 3.46 -3.28 -17.36
CA ALA A 208 4.08 -1.99 -17.67
C ALA A 208 4.79 -2.07 -19.02
N ILE A 209 4.54 -1.08 -19.87
CA ILE A 209 5.13 -0.99 -21.21
C ILE A 209 6.18 0.13 -21.19
N PRO A 210 7.46 -0.18 -21.48
CA PRO A 210 8.50 0.85 -21.59
C PRO A 210 8.21 1.86 -22.70
N PRO A 211 8.58 3.14 -22.49
CA PRO A 211 8.50 4.13 -23.56
C PRO A 211 9.53 3.81 -24.65
N LYS A 212 9.22 4.17 -25.90
CA LYS A 212 10.14 4.04 -27.06
C LYS A 212 11.17 5.19 -27.12
N THR A 213 11.69 5.63 -25.98
CA THR A 213 12.54 6.81 -25.84
C THR A 213 13.92 6.44 -25.32
N GLY A 214 14.97 7.21 -25.65
CA GLY A 214 16.32 7.05 -25.08
C GLY A 214 16.47 7.54 -23.62
N ALA A 215 15.36 7.63 -22.88
CA ALA A 215 15.31 8.13 -21.52
C ALA A 215 15.80 7.09 -20.50
N TYR A 216 16.14 7.53 -19.29
CA TYR A 216 16.54 6.61 -18.22
C TYR A 216 15.33 5.83 -17.72
N ILE A 217 15.46 4.50 -17.63
CA ILE A 217 14.38 3.59 -17.24
C ILE A 217 14.82 2.79 -16.01
N ILE A 218 14.00 2.83 -14.96
CA ILE A 218 14.08 1.94 -13.80
C ILE A 218 12.93 0.92 -13.88
N LEU A 219 13.28 -0.37 -13.81
CA LEU A 219 12.33 -1.48 -13.80
C LEU A 219 12.17 -1.97 -12.36
N CYS A 220 11.00 -1.77 -11.75
CA CYS A 220 10.77 -2.07 -10.34
C CYS A 220 10.11 -3.42 -10.11
N GLY A 221 10.81 -4.29 -9.37
CA GLY A 221 10.30 -5.51 -8.79
C GLY A 221 10.28 -6.69 -9.74
N ASN A 222 10.18 -7.89 -9.16
CA ASN A 222 10.34 -9.15 -9.91
C ASN A 222 9.31 -9.33 -11.05
N CYS A 223 8.17 -8.63 -11.01
CA CYS A 223 7.19 -8.63 -12.10
C CYS A 223 7.74 -8.04 -13.41
N LEU A 224 8.83 -7.26 -13.35
CA LEU A 224 9.51 -6.65 -14.48
C LEU A 224 10.96 -7.12 -14.61
N ALA A 225 11.27 -8.30 -14.05
CA ALA A 225 12.59 -8.90 -14.21
C ALA A 225 12.95 -8.97 -15.71
N PRO A 226 14.09 -8.39 -16.14
CA PRO A 226 14.48 -8.40 -17.54
C PRO A 226 14.88 -9.83 -17.90
N THR A 227 14.08 -10.45 -18.77
CA THR A 227 14.30 -11.83 -19.22
C THR A 227 14.21 -11.88 -20.75
N PHE A 228 14.68 -12.97 -21.34
CA PHE A 228 14.55 -13.20 -22.78
C PHE A 228 13.09 -13.23 -23.26
N TYR A 229 12.13 -13.46 -22.37
CA TYR A 229 10.70 -13.49 -22.70
C TYR A 229 10.07 -12.11 -22.89
N ASN A 230 10.51 -11.11 -22.12
CA ASN A 230 9.92 -9.77 -22.14
C ASN A 230 10.82 -8.70 -22.78
N GLY A 231 12.11 -8.98 -22.95
CA GLY A 231 13.05 -8.10 -23.63
C GLY A 231 13.20 -6.72 -22.99
N LEU A 232 12.81 -6.57 -21.71
CA LEU A 232 12.86 -5.28 -21.01
C LEU A 232 14.31 -4.81 -20.85
N LYS A 233 14.53 -3.51 -21.07
CA LYS A 233 15.84 -2.86 -20.92
C LYS A 233 15.71 -1.68 -19.96
N GLY A 234 16.68 -1.55 -19.07
CA GLY A 234 16.73 -0.50 -18.04
C GLY A 234 17.45 -0.99 -16.79
N THR A 235 17.56 -0.12 -15.80
CA THR A 235 18.12 -0.44 -14.48
C THR A 235 17.08 -1.26 -13.69
N PHE A 236 17.33 -2.56 -13.54
CA PHE A 236 16.43 -3.46 -12.83
C PHE A 236 16.68 -3.44 -11.32
N ILE A 237 15.60 -3.24 -10.56
CA ILE A 237 15.59 -3.31 -9.09
C ILE A 237 14.84 -4.58 -8.67
N PRO A 238 15.54 -5.67 -8.29
CA PRO A 238 14.93 -6.92 -7.87
C PRO A 238 14.15 -6.79 -6.56
N GLY A 239 13.26 -7.76 -6.31
CA GLY A 239 12.53 -7.93 -5.04
C GLY A 239 11.01 -7.94 -5.19
N CYS A 240 10.32 -8.39 -4.13
CA CYS A 240 8.87 -8.32 -3.96
C CYS A 240 8.50 -8.05 -2.49
N PRO A 241 8.55 -6.79 -2.02
CA PRO A 241 8.75 -5.55 -2.78
C PRO A 241 10.19 -5.32 -3.27
N PRO A 242 10.43 -4.42 -4.25
CA PRO A 242 11.78 -4.12 -4.76
C PRO A 242 12.74 -3.72 -3.63
N ASP A 243 14.04 -4.01 -3.72
CA ASP A 243 15.00 -3.66 -2.67
C ASP A 243 15.15 -2.13 -2.50
N LEU A 244 15.03 -1.65 -1.27
CA LEU A 244 15.05 -0.21 -1.00
C LEU A 244 16.41 0.43 -1.22
N LYS A 245 17.49 -0.28 -0.88
CA LYS A 245 18.85 0.26 -0.96
C LYS A 245 19.27 0.36 -2.42
N GLU A 246 18.99 -0.66 -3.22
CA GLU A 246 19.26 -0.66 -4.66
C GLU A 246 18.42 0.40 -5.38
N PHE A 247 17.15 0.54 -5.03
CA PHE A 247 16.31 1.60 -5.59
C PHE A 247 16.92 2.97 -5.28
N ARG A 248 17.25 3.26 -4.02
CA ARG A 248 17.85 4.54 -3.64
C ARG A 248 19.16 4.81 -4.36
N ARG A 249 20.05 3.82 -4.47
CA ARG A 249 21.30 3.96 -5.24
C ARG A 249 21.03 4.32 -6.71
N ALA A 250 20.05 3.69 -7.35
CA ALA A 250 19.69 4.01 -8.72
C ALA A 250 19.17 5.45 -8.85
N LEU A 251 18.32 5.91 -7.93
CA LEU A 251 17.85 7.31 -7.93
C LEU A 251 18.99 8.30 -7.64
N GLU A 252 19.89 7.98 -6.71
CA GLU A 252 21.05 8.80 -6.34
C GLU A 252 22.06 8.93 -7.48
N SER A 253 22.19 7.93 -8.36
CA SER A 253 23.03 8.07 -9.55
C SER A 253 22.52 9.12 -10.55
N LEU A 254 21.26 9.55 -10.40
CA LEU A 254 20.57 10.48 -11.31
C LEU A 254 20.28 11.85 -10.67
N ALA A 255 20.45 11.97 -9.35
CA ALA A 255 20.17 13.17 -8.58
C ALA A 255 21.41 13.57 -7.75
N PRO A 256 21.86 14.84 -7.77
CA PRO A 256 23.04 15.27 -7.02
C PRO A 256 22.93 14.99 -5.51
N SER A 257 24.05 14.70 -4.84
CA SER A 257 24.09 14.30 -3.42
C SER A 257 23.49 15.33 -2.43
N GLU A 258 23.51 16.63 -2.77
CA GLU A 258 23.00 17.74 -1.95
C GLU A 258 21.46 17.84 -1.89
N THR A 259 20.78 16.99 -2.68
CA THR A 259 19.34 17.05 -2.88
C THR A 259 18.52 16.18 -1.91
N LYS A 260 19.17 15.49 -0.98
CA LYS A 260 18.50 14.67 0.03
C LYS A 260 17.76 15.53 1.06
N ILE A 261 16.64 15.00 1.55
CA ILE A 261 15.99 15.50 2.77
C ILE A 261 16.86 15.05 3.95
N PRO A 262 17.15 15.93 4.94
CA PRO A 262 17.91 15.57 6.13
C PRO A 262 17.28 14.43 6.93
#